data_AF-A0A6L3V4T5-F1
#
_entry.id   AF-A0A6L3V4T5-F1
#
_cell.length_a   1.000
_cell.length_b   1.000
_cell.length_c   1.000
_cell.angle_alpha   90.00
_cell.angle_beta   90.00
_cell.angle_gamma   90.00
#
_symmetry.space_group_name_H-M   'P 1'
#
loop_
_entity.id
_entity.type
_entity.pdbx_description
1 polymer ?
#
loop_
_entity_poly.entity_id
_entity_poly.type
_entity_poly.pdbx_seq_one_letter_code
_entity_poly.pdbx_strand_id
1 'polypeptide(L)'
;MEEYLEKSLEEWKEDISEILDQINQEYGEIMKELKVYTYKYGITKQVIQSTVNEEIIESIRERYHKPFEEKYNELKEYVKDLDEKRKVFQMFVNKIDEVKKREAPKIDLVAAFK
;
A
#
# COMPACT_ATOMS: atom_id res chain seq x y z
N MET A 1 -32.70 8.71 2.48
CA MET A 1 -31.93 9.16 1.32
C MET A 1 -32.79 9.02 0.07
N GLU A 2 -32.69 9.91 -0.91
CA GLU A 2 -33.36 9.72 -2.20
C GLU A 2 -32.65 8.59 -2.97
N GLU A 3 -33.39 7.71 -3.65
CA GLU A 3 -32.87 6.47 -4.26
C GLU A 3 -31.73 6.72 -5.25
N TYR A 4 -31.79 7.82 -6.00
CA TYR A 4 -30.72 8.20 -6.94
C TYR A 4 -29.42 8.57 -6.21
N LEU A 5 -29.51 9.21 -5.03
CA LEU A 5 -28.34 9.61 -4.24
C LEU A 5 -27.67 8.39 -3.62
N GLU A 6 -28.46 7.41 -3.18
CA GLU A 6 -27.95 6.14 -2.68
C GLU A 6 -27.21 5.35 -3.75
N LYS A 7 -27.77 5.28 -4.97
CA LYS A 7 -27.15 4.65 -6.13
C LYS A 7 -25.82 5.31 -6.49
N SER A 8 -25.78 6.64 -6.56
CA SER A 8 -24.55 7.38 -6.87
C SER A 8 -23.46 7.20 -5.82
N LEU A 9 -23.82 7.12 -4.53
CA LEU A 9 -22.85 6.83 -3.46
C LEU A 9 -22.31 5.41 -3.56
N GLU A 10 -23.12 4.44 -3.96
CA GLU A 10 -22.65 3.06 -4.16
C GLU A 10 -21.70 2.96 -5.36
N GLU A 11 -22.08 3.52 -6.51
CA GLU A 11 -21.23 3.53 -7.70
C GLU A 11 -19.87 4.18 -7.40
N TRP A 12 -19.88 5.32 -6.70
CA TRP A 12 -18.64 6.00 -6.32
C TRP A 12 -17.79 5.18 -5.34
N LYS A 13 -18.43 4.43 -4.44
CA LYS A 13 -17.74 3.53 -3.53
C LYS A 13 -17.10 2.36 -4.26
N GLU A 14 -17.81 1.77 -5.23
CA GLU A 14 -17.30 0.68 -6.06
C GLU A 14 -16.05 1.13 -6.84
N ASP A 15 -16.14 2.27 -7.53
CA ASP A 15 -15.01 2.84 -8.29
C ASP A 15 -13.78 3.09 -7.41
N ILE A 16 -13.97 3.70 -6.24
CA ILE A 16 -12.87 3.98 -5.30
C ILE A 16 -12.29 2.68 -4.73
N SER A 17 -13.16 1.69 -4.46
CA SER A 17 -12.73 0.40 -3.91
C SER A 17 -11.91 -0.39 -4.93
N GLU A 18 -12.26 -0.33 -6.21
CA GLU A 18 -11.47 -0.95 -7.27
C GLU A 18 -10.05 -0.35 -7.33
N ILE A 19 -9.94 0.97 -7.27
CA ILE A 19 -8.63 1.64 -7.24
C ILE A 19 -7.85 1.27 -5.97
N LEU A 20 -8.52 1.22 -4.81
CA LEU A 20 -7.89 0.80 -3.56
C LEU A 20 -7.34 -0.63 -3.65
N ASP A 21 -8.08 -1.54 -4.29
CA ASP A 21 -7.65 -2.92 -4.49
C ASP A 21 -6.44 -3.02 -5.42
N GLN A 22 -6.40 -2.23 -6.50
CA GLN A 22 -5.22 -2.13 -7.36
C GLN A 22 -3.99 -1.65 -6.58
N ILE A 23 -4.13 -0.60 -5.76
CA ILE A 23 -3.05 -0.09 -4.90
C ILE A 23 -2.61 -1.17 -3.89
N ASN A 24 -3.54 -1.92 -3.31
CA ASN A 24 -3.23 -3.01 -2.38
C ASN A 24 -2.43 -4.14 -3.05
N GLN A 25 -2.78 -4.50 -4.29
CA GLN A 25 -2.06 -5.50 -5.06
C GLN A 25 -0.63 -5.04 -5.36
N GLU A 26 -0.48 -3.83 -5.88
CA GLU A 26 0.82 -3.22 -6.16
C GLU A 26 1.69 -3.14 -4.89
N TYR A 27 1.12 -2.69 -3.77
CA TYR A 27 1.80 -2.68 -2.47
C TYR A 27 2.34 -4.06 -2.09
N GLY A 28 1.53 -5.10 -2.27
CA GLY A 28 1.93 -6.49 -2.00
C GLY A 28 3.08 -6.96 -2.87
N GLU A 29 3.11 -6.56 -4.14
CA GLU A 29 4.19 -6.88 -5.08
C GLU A 29 5.49 -6.16 -4.72
N ILE A 30 5.42 -4.85 -4.48
CA ILE A 30 6.57 -4.03 -4.09
C ILE A 30 7.15 -4.48 -2.75
N MET A 31 6.31 -4.89 -1.79
CA MET A 31 6.79 -5.44 -0.51
C MET A 31 7.55 -6.76 -0.69
N LYS A 32 7.13 -7.62 -1.63
CA LYS A 32 7.87 -8.85 -1.97
C LYS A 32 9.22 -8.48 -2.61
N GLU A 33 9.24 -7.53 -3.53
CA GLU A 33 10.48 -7.07 -4.17
C GLU A 33 11.44 -6.44 -3.15
N LEU A 34 10.94 -5.58 -2.27
CA LEU A 34 11.71 -4.96 -1.19
C LEU A 34 12.36 -6.02 -0.29
N LYS A 35 11.64 -7.09 0.02
CA LYS A 35 12.18 -8.22 0.79
C LYS A 35 13.33 -8.92 0.04
N VAL A 36 13.20 -9.11 -1.26
CA VAL A 36 14.29 -9.66 -2.10
C VAL A 36 15.51 -8.75 -2.07
N TYR A 37 15.35 -7.43 -2.25
CA TYR A 37 16.46 -6.49 -2.22
C TYR A 37 17.09 -6.34 -0.83
N THR A 38 16.30 -6.49 0.24
CA THR A 38 16.82 -6.59 1.61
C THR A 38 17.80 -7.76 1.74
N TYR A 39 17.46 -8.95 1.21
CA TYR A 39 18.37 -10.09 1.21
C TYR A 39 19.59 -9.88 0.33
N LYS A 40 19.41 -9.38 -0.89
CA LYS A 40 20.53 -9.10 -1.83
C LYS A 40 21.54 -8.13 -1.21
N TYR A 41 21.06 -7.03 -0.64
CA TYR A 41 21.90 -6.03 0.03
C TYR A 41 22.60 -6.63 1.27
N GLY A 42 21.88 -7.40 2.09
CA GLY A 42 22.45 -8.08 3.26
C GLY A 42 23.55 -9.09 2.90
N ILE A 43 23.35 -9.89 1.85
CA ILE A 43 24.33 -10.87 1.37
C ILE A 43 25.59 -10.15 0.86
N THR A 44 25.45 -9.13 0.02
CA THR A 44 26.61 -8.39 -0.49
C THR A 44 27.41 -7.74 0.64
N LYS A 45 26.74 -7.22 1.67
CA LYS A 45 27.39 -6.70 2.87
C LYS A 45 28.23 -7.77 3.58
N GLN A 46 27.66 -8.96 3.78
CA GLN A 46 28.38 -10.08 4.41
C GLN A 46 29.58 -10.52 3.57
N VAL A 47 29.42 -10.65 2.25
CA VAL A 47 30.51 -11.04 1.34
C VAL A 47 31.65 -10.02 1.37
N ILE A 48 31.34 -8.71 1.35
CA ILE A 48 32.35 -7.66 1.49
C ILE A 48 33.11 -7.80 2.82
N GLN A 49 32.40 -8.06 3.93
CA GLN A 49 33.00 -8.20 5.25
C GLN A 49 33.88 -9.45 5.40
N SER A 50 33.57 -10.54 4.69
CA SER A 50 34.34 -11.78 4.73
C SER A 50 35.46 -11.86 3.69
N THR A 51 35.58 -10.88 2.80
CA THR A 51 36.59 -10.85 1.73
C THR A 51 37.79 -10.02 2.17
N VAL A 52 39.00 -10.46 1.84
CA VAL A 52 40.25 -9.75 2.17
C VAL A 52 40.84 -9.03 0.96
N ASN A 53 40.57 -9.52 -0.25
CA ASN A 53 41.06 -8.92 -1.48
C ASN A 53 40.28 -7.64 -1.82
N GLU A 54 40.97 -6.49 -1.75
CA GLU A 54 40.39 -5.16 -1.98
C GLU A 54 39.83 -4.98 -3.39
N GLU A 55 40.45 -5.55 -4.43
CA GLU A 55 39.97 -5.47 -5.81
C GLU A 55 38.62 -6.19 -5.97
N ILE A 56 38.50 -7.36 -5.34
CA ILE A 56 37.24 -8.12 -5.32
C ILE A 56 36.18 -7.34 -4.52
N ILE A 57 36.54 -6.76 -3.38
CA ILE A 57 35.64 -5.93 -2.59
C ILE A 57 35.10 -4.76 -3.43
N GLU A 58 35.97 -4.04 -4.12
CA GLU A 58 35.57 -2.87 -4.92
C GLU A 58 34.66 -3.28 -6.09
N SER A 59 35.00 -4.38 -6.77
CA SER A 59 34.16 -4.95 -7.82
C SER A 59 32.76 -5.31 -7.32
N ILE A 60 32.65 -5.93 -6.14
CA ILE A 60 31.36 -6.28 -5.52
C ILE A 60 30.59 -5.03 -5.10
N ARG A 61 31.28 -4.02 -4.56
CA ARG A 61 30.67 -2.76 -4.14
C ARG A 61 29.98 -2.05 -5.29
N GLU A 62 30.71 -1.87 -6.39
CA GLU A 62 30.22 -1.14 -7.56
C GLU A 62 29.15 -1.93 -8.32
N ARG A 63 29.35 -3.23 -8.55
CA ARG A 63 28.45 -4.02 -9.40
C ARG A 63 27.18 -4.47 -8.72
N TYR A 64 27.21 -4.64 -7.39
CA TYR A 64 26.12 -5.28 -6.66
C TYR A 64 25.68 -4.48 -5.44
N HIS A 65 26.60 -4.17 -4.52
CA HIS A 65 26.21 -3.61 -3.22
C HIS A 65 25.50 -2.25 -3.36
N LYS A 66 26.12 -1.29 -4.07
CA LYS A 66 25.55 0.04 -4.31
C LYS A 66 24.22 -0.03 -5.09
N PRO A 67 24.12 -0.73 -6.24
CA PRO A 67 22.85 -0.87 -6.94
C PRO A 67 21.74 -1.52 -6.10
N PHE A 68 22.08 -2.51 -5.25
CA PHE A 68 21.10 -3.14 -4.37
C PHE A 68 20.64 -2.21 -3.25
N GLU A 69 21.54 -1.39 -2.71
CA GLU A 69 21.22 -0.37 -1.71
C GLU A 69 20.31 0.72 -2.30
N GLU A 70 20.66 1.24 -3.47
CA GLU A 70 19.87 2.26 -4.17
C GLU A 70 18.46 1.75 -4.43
N LYS A 71 18.32 0.54 -5.01
CA LYS A 71 17.01 -0.03 -5.27
C LYS A 71 16.24 -0.35 -4.00
N TYR A 72 16.91 -0.82 -2.94
CA TYR A 72 16.28 -1.01 -1.63
C TYR A 72 15.70 0.30 -1.08
N ASN A 73 16.45 1.40 -1.18
CA ASN A 73 15.99 2.71 -0.71
C ASN A 73 14.84 3.26 -1.58
N GLU A 74 14.93 3.12 -2.90
CA GLU A 74 13.85 3.48 -3.84
C GLU A 74 12.55 2.74 -3.51
N LEU A 75 12.62 1.41 -3.34
CA LEU A 75 11.46 0.60 -2.98
C LEU A 75 10.88 1.01 -1.62
N LYS A 76 11.72 1.39 -0.65
CA LYS A 76 11.22 1.86 0.66
C LYS A 76 10.45 3.16 0.57
N GLU A 77 10.92 4.13 -0.22
CA GLU A 77 10.16 5.36 -0.43
C GLU A 77 8.85 5.05 -1.18
N TYR A 78 8.90 4.18 -2.19
CA TYR A 78 7.69 3.83 -2.93
C TYR A 78 6.62 3.12 -2.08
N VAL A 79 7.04 2.24 -1.17
CA VAL A 79 6.14 1.62 -0.17
C VAL A 79 5.44 2.67 0.69
N LYS A 80 6.13 3.74 1.11
CA LYS A 80 5.51 4.81 1.89
C LYS A 80 4.45 5.55 1.08
N ASP A 81 4.76 5.90 -0.16
CA ASP A 81 3.81 6.57 -1.06
C ASP A 81 2.55 5.72 -1.27
N LEU A 82 2.72 4.41 -1.47
CA LEU A 82 1.60 3.48 -1.57
C LEU A 82 0.80 3.40 -0.27
N ASP A 83 1.45 3.35 0.90
CA ASP A 83 0.75 3.35 2.18
C ASP A 83 -0.05 4.64 2.42
N GLU A 84 0.46 5.80 2.00
CA GLU A 84 -0.28 7.06 2.03
C GLU A 84 -1.51 7.02 1.11
N LYS A 85 -1.34 6.56 -0.14
CA LYS A 85 -2.46 6.37 -1.07
C LYS A 85 -3.52 5.44 -0.48
N ARG A 86 -3.13 4.28 0.06
CA ARG A 86 -4.05 3.31 0.69
C ARG A 86 -4.87 3.96 1.80
N LYS A 87 -4.23 4.74 2.68
CA LYS A 87 -4.93 5.46 3.77
C LYS A 87 -5.96 6.44 3.22
N VAL A 88 -5.60 7.21 2.20
CA VAL A 88 -6.50 8.20 1.58
C VAL A 88 -7.72 7.51 0.95
N PHE A 89 -7.51 6.49 0.12
CA PHE A 89 -8.60 5.78 -0.53
C PHE A 89 -9.49 5.04 0.47
N GLN A 90 -8.90 4.38 1.48
CA GLN A 90 -9.67 3.77 2.57
C GLN A 90 -10.50 4.80 3.35
N MET A 91 -9.95 6.00 3.60
CA MET A 91 -10.68 7.08 4.25
C MET A 91 -11.91 7.51 3.43
N PHE A 92 -11.79 7.58 2.10
CA PHE A 92 -12.93 7.89 1.24
C PHE A 92 -14.02 6.82 1.29
N VAL A 93 -13.64 5.53 1.19
CA VAL A 93 -14.60 4.41 1.33
C VAL A 93 -15.34 4.50 2.67
N ASN A 94 -14.59 4.70 3.77
CA ASN A 94 -15.17 4.84 5.11
C ASN A 94 -16.12 6.04 5.20
N LYS A 95 -15.76 7.16 4.54
CA LYS A 95 -16.58 8.37 4.55
C LYS A 95 -17.91 8.15 3.84
N ILE A 96 -17.92 7.44 2.72
CA ILE A 96 -19.15 7.07 2.02
C ILE A 96 -20.02 6.20 2.92
N ASP A 97 -19.45 5.18 3.56
CA ASP A 97 -20.17 4.33 4.50
C ASP A 97 -20.77 5.10 5.69
N GLU A 98 -20.06 6.09 6.21
CA GLU A 98 -20.59 6.97 7.26
C GLU A 98 -21.78 7.80 6.78
N VAL A 99 -21.70 8.38 5.58
CA VAL A 99 -22.80 9.18 5.00
C VAL A 99 -24.03 8.30 4.80
N LYS A 100 -23.86 7.11 4.22
CA LYS A 100 -24.94 6.12 4.06
C LYS A 100 -25.59 5.76 5.39
N LYS A 101 -24.81 5.54 6.45
CA LYS A 101 -25.32 5.23 7.80
C LYS A 101 -26.08 6.39 8.45
N ARG A 102 -25.61 7.63 8.28
CA ARG A 102 -26.25 8.83 8.88
C ARG A 102 -27.56 9.20 8.21
N GLU A 103 -27.66 8.97 6.90
CA GLU A 103 -28.84 9.29 6.09
C GLU A 103 -29.80 8.10 5.90
N ALA A 104 -29.48 6.95 6.49
CA ALA A 104 -30.39 5.83 6.62
C ALA A 104 -31.60 6.25 7.48
N PRO A 105 -32.83 5.88 7.07
CA PRO A 105 -34.01 6.21 7.86
C PRO A 105 -33.88 5.60 9.26
N LYS A 106 -33.97 6.43 10.31
CA LYS A 106 -34.16 5.93 11.67
C LYS A 106 -35.48 5.17 11.67
N ILE A 107 -35.42 3.84 11.66
CA ILE A 107 -36.59 3.01 11.94
C ILE A 107 -36.99 3.36 13.37
N ASP A 108 -38.03 4.18 13.50
CA ASP A 108 -38.59 4.53 14.79
C ASP A 108 -39.28 3.28 15.33
N LEU A 109 -38.53 2.46 16.07
CA LEU A 109 -38.98 1.21 16.68
C LEU A 109 -40.20 1.39 17.60
N VAL A 110 -40.56 2.65 17.91
CA VAL A 110 -41.75 3.02 18.68
C VAL A 110 -43.05 2.82 17.88
N ALA A 111 -43.00 2.82 16.55
CA ALA A 111 -44.19 2.61 15.71
C ALA A 111 -44.56 1.12 15.50
N ALA A 112 -43.64 0.19 15.78
CA ALA A 112 -43.87 -1.25 15.60
C ALA A 112 -44.51 -1.95 16.81
N PHE A 113 -44.74 -1.23 17.92
CA PHE A 113 -45.31 -1.76 19.17
C PHE A 113 -46.60 -1.04 19.62
N LYS A 114 -47.30 -0.35 18.71
CA LYS A 114 -48.62 0.25 18.98
C LYS A 114 -49.76 -0.52 18.35
#